data_AF-A0A536V0E9-F1
#
_entry.id   AF-A0A536V0E9-F1
#
_cell.length_a   1.000
_cell.length_b   1.000
_cell.length_c   1.000
_cell.angle_alpha   90.00
_cell.angle_beta   90.00
_cell.angle_gamma   90.00
#
_symmetry.space_group_name_H-M   'P 1'
#
loop_
_entity.id
_entity.type
_entity.pdbx_description
1 polymer ?
#
loop_
_entity_poly.entity_id
_entity_poly.type
_entity_poly.pdbx_seq_one_letter_code
_entity_poly.pdbx_strand_id
1 'polypeptide(L)'
;MMCYARADAFRERVQDRIDVLMNTLGFDHFFVGLDGFSSISLRAMNKGINRLANDTDDLLHHNLVACREIARRGGKLSAGAVITHIGITPEMLETNYRMMRQIVRQYPRLFMELDFELLCPIPGSLAFDYLRRPGMARARADALGLNVDDRSLEELHSKYRGKDELDPQELTRDFILGCCPDITVEMAHEYLHRIRQLVIDEGIAYDCSNIGEQVAG
;
A
#
# COMPACT_ATOMS: atom_id res chain seq x y z
N MET A 1 -4.77 23.21 5.22
CA MET A 1 -6.06 22.45 5.21
C MET A 1 -5.80 21.11 4.53
N MET A 2 -6.28 19.98 5.04
CA MET A 2 -5.97 18.65 4.47
C MET A 2 -6.99 18.25 3.39
N CYS A 3 -6.52 17.77 2.25
CA CYS A 3 -7.35 17.22 1.17
C CYS A 3 -6.97 15.76 0.89
N TYR A 4 -7.95 14.85 0.94
CA TYR A 4 -7.74 13.50 0.41
C TYR A 4 -7.79 13.53 -1.12
N ALA A 5 -6.74 13.00 -1.77
CA ALA A 5 -6.67 12.91 -3.20
C ALA A 5 -6.04 11.58 -3.63
N ARG A 6 -6.61 10.93 -4.65
CA ARG A 6 -5.93 9.83 -5.33
C ARG A 6 -4.85 10.40 -6.25
N ALA A 7 -3.79 9.62 -6.48
CA ALA A 7 -2.64 10.08 -7.26
C ALA A 7 -2.95 10.49 -8.71
N ASP A 8 -4.00 9.93 -9.32
CA ASP A 8 -4.47 10.31 -10.65
C ASP A 8 -5.12 11.70 -10.73
N ALA A 9 -5.40 12.33 -9.60
CA ALA A 9 -5.83 13.73 -9.57
C ALA A 9 -4.71 14.70 -9.99
N PHE A 10 -3.44 14.26 -9.99
CA PHE A 10 -2.26 15.13 -10.15
C PHE A 10 -1.63 15.09 -11.56
N ARG A 11 -2.37 14.62 -12.56
CA ARG A 11 -1.83 14.32 -13.89
C ARG A 11 -1.66 15.57 -14.75
N GLU A 12 -0.72 15.51 -15.70
CA GLU A 12 -0.33 16.65 -16.54
C GLU A 12 -1.49 17.24 -17.37
N ARG A 13 -2.42 16.40 -17.86
CA ARG A 13 -3.61 16.84 -18.61
C ARG A 13 -4.67 17.54 -17.76
N VAL A 14 -4.45 17.62 -16.45
CA VAL A 14 -5.38 18.16 -15.47
C VAL A 14 -4.65 19.07 -14.47
N GLN A 15 -3.54 19.69 -14.89
CA GLN A 15 -2.73 20.61 -14.06
C GLN A 15 -3.56 21.71 -13.39
N ASP A 16 -4.59 22.20 -14.10
CA ASP A 16 -5.55 23.17 -13.58
C ASP A 16 -6.20 22.72 -12.27
N ARG A 17 -6.36 21.41 -12.01
CA ARG A 17 -6.95 20.94 -10.74
C ARG A 17 -6.03 21.13 -9.55
N ILE A 18 -4.72 20.88 -9.67
CA ILE A 18 -3.79 21.12 -8.56
C ILE A 18 -3.71 22.62 -8.30
N ASP A 19 -3.65 23.42 -9.36
CA ASP A 19 -3.57 24.87 -9.21
C ASP A 19 -4.88 25.44 -8.63
N VAL A 20 -6.05 24.88 -8.97
CA VAL A 20 -7.31 25.20 -8.30
C VAL A 20 -7.28 24.76 -6.83
N LEU A 21 -6.86 23.54 -6.52
CA LEU A 21 -6.79 23.03 -5.15
C LEU A 21 -5.87 23.90 -4.28
N MET A 22 -4.67 24.23 -4.77
CA MET A 22 -3.66 24.96 -4.00
C MET A 22 -3.86 26.48 -4.04
N ASN A 23 -4.06 27.07 -5.22
CA ASN A 23 -4.08 28.53 -5.38
C ASN A 23 -5.48 29.12 -5.22
N THR A 24 -6.54 28.39 -5.59
CA THR A 24 -7.92 28.88 -5.45
C THR A 24 -8.56 28.45 -4.14
N LEU A 25 -8.41 27.18 -3.77
CA LEU A 25 -9.05 26.60 -2.57
C LEU A 25 -8.13 26.61 -1.34
N GLY A 26 -6.84 26.94 -1.50
CA GLY A 26 -5.92 27.13 -0.39
C GLY A 26 -5.46 25.83 0.30
N PHE A 27 -5.58 24.68 -0.37
CA PHE A 27 -5.02 23.43 0.15
C PHE A 27 -3.51 23.39 -0.03
N ASP A 28 -2.80 23.13 1.06
CA ASP A 28 -1.33 23.03 1.11
C ASP A 28 -0.86 21.66 1.60
N HIS A 29 -1.78 20.81 2.08
CA HIS A 29 -1.51 19.48 2.60
C HIS A 29 -2.48 18.46 1.99
N PHE A 30 -1.93 17.39 1.43
CA PHE A 30 -2.67 16.32 0.80
C PHE A 30 -2.45 14.99 1.52
N PHE A 31 -3.47 14.14 1.55
CA PHE A 31 -3.32 12.72 1.85
C PHE A 31 -3.43 11.93 0.54
N VAL A 32 -2.40 11.15 0.20
CA VAL A 32 -2.39 10.27 -0.99
C VAL A 32 -2.06 8.85 -0.54
N GLY A 33 -2.97 7.91 -0.82
CA GLY A 33 -2.70 6.49 -0.64
C GLY A 33 -1.69 6.00 -1.67
N LEU A 34 -0.41 5.98 -1.31
CA LEU A 34 0.63 5.44 -2.18
C LEU A 34 0.47 3.93 -2.31
N ASP A 35 0.05 3.26 -1.23
CA ASP A 35 -0.33 1.84 -1.12
C ASP A 35 0.78 0.84 -1.44
N GLY A 36 1.73 1.14 -2.32
CA GLY A 36 2.88 0.31 -2.69
C GLY A 36 3.86 1.05 -3.59
N PHE A 37 5.08 0.50 -3.72
CA PHE A 37 6.20 1.16 -4.41
C PHE A 37 6.74 0.36 -5.59
N SER A 38 5.97 -0.62 -6.06
CA SER A 38 6.22 -1.37 -7.30
C SER A 38 4.90 -1.60 -8.03
N SER A 39 4.92 -1.60 -9.37
CA SER A 39 3.70 -1.82 -10.16
C SER A 39 3.12 -3.22 -9.96
N ILE A 40 3.94 -4.22 -9.63
CA ILE A 40 3.44 -5.57 -9.31
C ILE A 40 2.79 -5.61 -7.93
N SER A 41 3.35 -4.94 -6.92
CA SER A 41 2.71 -4.83 -5.60
C SER A 41 1.36 -4.14 -5.69
N LEU A 42 1.28 -3.01 -6.39
CA LEU A 42 0.02 -2.28 -6.56
C LEU A 42 -1.05 -3.16 -7.25
N ARG A 43 -0.67 -3.91 -8.29
CA ARG A 43 -1.56 -4.89 -8.92
C ARG A 43 -1.96 -6.02 -7.96
N ALA A 44 -1.04 -6.56 -7.18
CA ALA A 44 -1.34 -7.60 -6.19
C ALA A 44 -2.35 -7.13 -5.14
N MET A 45 -2.28 -5.85 -4.73
CA MET A 45 -3.25 -5.19 -3.85
C MET A 45 -4.54 -4.75 -4.53
N ASN A 46 -4.75 -5.13 -5.80
CA ASN A 46 -5.89 -4.72 -6.62
C ASN A 46 -6.02 -3.19 -6.77
N LYS A 47 -4.90 -2.47 -6.67
CA LYS A 47 -4.83 -1.04 -6.87
C LYS A 47 -4.53 -0.77 -8.34
N GLY A 48 -5.57 -0.43 -9.08
CA GLY A 48 -5.49 -0.04 -10.49
C GLY A 48 -6.00 1.38 -10.72
N ILE A 49 -5.61 1.94 -11.86
CA ILE A 49 -6.20 3.15 -12.41
C ILE A 49 -6.74 2.81 -13.80
N ASN A 50 -7.92 3.34 -14.12
CA ASN A 50 -8.54 3.11 -15.43
C ASN A 50 -7.72 3.79 -16.54
N ARG A 51 -7.15 3.01 -17.45
CA ARG A 51 -6.39 3.48 -18.61
C ARG A 51 -7.22 4.29 -19.62
N LEU A 52 -8.54 4.08 -19.72
CA LEU A 52 -9.36 4.91 -20.62
C LEU A 52 -9.49 6.35 -20.09
N ALA A 53 -9.50 6.50 -18.77
CA ALA A 53 -9.46 7.80 -18.12
C ALA A 53 -8.03 8.34 -17.96
N ASN A 54 -7.00 7.51 -18.16
CA ASN A 54 -5.62 7.85 -17.86
C ASN A 54 -4.57 7.37 -18.87
N ASP A 55 -3.56 8.18 -19.16
CA ASP A 55 -2.52 7.88 -20.17
C ASP A 55 -1.70 6.61 -19.87
N THR A 56 -1.75 6.12 -18.62
CA THR A 56 -1.24 4.82 -18.19
C THR A 56 -2.13 4.25 -17.08
N ASP A 57 -2.23 2.92 -16.99
CA ASP A 57 -2.82 2.19 -15.85
C ASP A 57 -1.82 1.94 -14.71
N ASP A 58 -0.56 2.32 -14.90
CA ASP A 58 0.48 2.18 -13.87
C ASP A 58 0.30 3.21 -12.76
N LEU A 59 -0.31 2.79 -11.65
CA LEU A 59 -0.51 3.64 -10.47
C LEU A 59 0.82 4.10 -9.85
N LEU A 60 1.91 3.34 -9.98
CA LEU A 60 3.21 3.79 -9.50
C LEU A 60 3.65 5.08 -10.21
N HIS A 61 3.45 5.15 -11.53
CA HIS A 61 3.73 6.36 -12.30
C HIS A 61 2.94 7.56 -11.76
N HIS A 62 1.63 7.39 -11.52
CA HIS A 62 0.80 8.49 -11.01
C HIS A 62 1.21 8.89 -9.59
N ASN A 63 1.55 7.94 -8.72
CA ASN A 63 2.08 8.20 -7.38
C ASN A 63 3.35 9.07 -7.43
N LEU A 64 4.29 8.73 -8.32
CA LEU A 64 5.54 9.49 -8.49
C LEU A 64 5.28 10.90 -9.07
N VAL A 65 4.34 11.03 -10.00
CA VAL A 65 3.92 12.33 -10.55
C VAL A 65 3.28 13.18 -9.45
N ALA A 66 2.39 12.62 -8.63
CA ALA A 66 1.78 13.33 -7.51
C ALA A 66 2.84 13.88 -6.54
N CYS A 67 3.78 13.04 -6.10
CA CYS A 67 4.88 13.46 -5.24
C CYS A 67 5.66 14.63 -5.86
N ARG A 68 6.02 14.53 -7.15
CA ARG A 68 6.75 15.58 -7.87
C ARG A 68 5.97 16.88 -7.93
N GLU A 69 4.71 16.84 -8.33
CA GLU A 69 3.91 18.04 -8.57
C GLU A 69 3.53 18.77 -7.28
N ILE A 70 3.27 18.03 -6.19
CA ILE A 70 3.03 18.61 -4.86
C ILE A 70 4.31 19.25 -4.33
N ALA A 71 5.45 18.54 -4.41
CA ALA A 71 6.74 19.06 -3.96
C ALA A 71 7.15 20.31 -4.73
N ARG A 72 6.97 20.33 -6.06
CA ARG A 72 7.29 21.48 -6.93
C ARG A 72 6.54 22.76 -6.52
N ARG A 73 5.35 22.61 -5.93
CA ARG A 73 4.50 23.72 -5.49
C ARG A 73 4.64 24.04 -4.00
N GLY A 74 5.58 23.39 -3.30
CA GLY A 74 5.80 23.59 -1.86
C GLY A 74 4.72 22.97 -0.97
N GLY A 75 3.86 22.11 -1.52
CA GLY A 75 2.84 21.40 -0.76
C GLY A 75 3.42 20.29 0.11
N LYS A 76 2.55 19.74 0.95
CA LYS A 76 2.84 18.70 1.93
C LYS A 76 2.02 17.45 1.66
N LEU A 77 2.57 16.30 2.05
CA LEU A 77 1.96 15.00 1.83
C LEU A 77 1.94 14.17 3.12
N SER A 78 0.78 13.63 3.47
CA SER A 78 0.65 12.45 4.32
C SER A 78 0.39 11.24 3.40
N ALA A 79 1.02 10.10 3.65
CA ALA A 79 0.78 8.90 2.86
C ALA A 79 0.85 7.62 3.70
N GLY A 80 0.07 6.62 3.29
CA GLY A 80 0.08 5.28 3.86
C GLY A 80 0.50 4.22 2.84
N ALA A 81 1.10 3.12 3.30
CA ALA A 81 1.27 1.92 2.48
C ALA A 81 1.24 0.63 3.29
N VAL A 82 0.74 -0.43 2.66
CA VAL A 82 0.78 -1.79 3.21
C VAL A 82 1.94 -2.52 2.53
N ILE A 83 2.83 -3.12 3.33
CA ILE A 83 4.10 -3.64 2.79
C ILE A 83 4.05 -5.13 2.43
N THR A 84 3.02 -5.86 2.88
CA THR A 84 2.76 -7.24 2.48
C THR A 84 1.55 -7.34 1.57
N HIS A 85 1.56 -8.29 0.65
CA HIS A 85 0.45 -8.63 -0.22
C HIS A 85 0.61 -10.07 -0.72
N ILE A 86 -0.40 -10.61 -1.39
CA ILE A 86 -0.31 -11.96 -1.97
C ILE A 86 0.94 -12.11 -2.85
N GLY A 87 1.72 -13.14 -2.57
CA GLY A 87 2.94 -13.52 -3.27
C GLY A 87 4.10 -12.52 -3.18
N ILE A 88 4.13 -11.66 -2.16
CA ILE A 88 5.28 -10.78 -1.91
C ILE A 88 6.55 -11.63 -1.69
N THR A 89 7.66 -11.23 -2.31
CA THR A 89 8.98 -11.87 -2.17
C THR A 89 9.98 -10.96 -1.47
N PRO A 90 11.12 -11.48 -0.99
CA PRO A 90 12.19 -10.65 -0.41
C PRO A 90 12.70 -9.56 -1.37
N GLU A 91 12.83 -9.85 -2.66
CA GLU A 91 13.26 -8.89 -3.68
C GLU A 91 12.25 -7.76 -3.86
N MET A 92 10.96 -8.06 -3.75
CA MET A 92 9.90 -7.06 -3.81
C MET A 92 9.88 -6.17 -2.57
N LEU A 93 10.06 -6.75 -1.37
CA LEU A 93 10.21 -5.98 -0.12
C LEU A 93 11.40 -5.02 -0.21
N GLU A 94 12.56 -5.49 -0.68
CA GLU A 94 13.74 -4.65 -0.88
C GLU A 94 13.53 -3.58 -1.95
N THR A 95 12.85 -3.93 -3.05
CA THR A 95 12.48 -2.95 -4.08
C THR A 95 11.61 -1.84 -3.51
N ASN A 96 10.58 -2.21 -2.75
CA ASN A 96 9.68 -1.26 -2.12
C ASN A 96 10.42 -0.34 -1.15
N TYR A 97 11.29 -0.91 -0.30
CA TYR A 97 12.15 -0.15 0.62
C TYR A 97 13.06 0.84 -0.10
N ARG A 98 13.77 0.39 -1.15
CA ARG A 98 14.68 1.24 -1.93
C ARG A 98 13.96 2.39 -2.61
N MET A 99 12.81 2.12 -3.21
CA MET A 99 12.02 3.13 -3.90
C MET A 99 11.49 4.19 -2.91
N MET A 100 10.96 3.76 -1.77
CA MET A 100 10.52 4.69 -0.73
C MET A 100 11.69 5.55 -0.21
N ARG A 101 12.84 4.94 0.08
CA ARG A 101 14.07 5.66 0.48
C ARG A 101 14.49 6.68 -0.57
N GLN A 102 14.41 6.34 -1.85
CA GLN A 102 14.70 7.26 -2.94
C GLN A 102 13.73 8.44 -2.94
N ILE A 103 12.42 8.19 -2.84
CA ILE A 103 11.38 9.24 -2.87
C ILE A 103 11.54 10.20 -1.68
N VAL A 104 11.71 9.67 -0.46
CA VAL A 104 11.88 10.49 0.74
C VAL A 104 13.10 11.41 0.61
N ARG A 105 14.24 10.86 0.16
CA ARG A 105 15.48 11.63 -0.03
C ARG A 105 15.42 12.62 -1.18
N GLN A 106 14.69 12.29 -2.24
CA GLN A 106 14.48 13.19 -3.37
C GLN A 106 13.62 14.40 -2.98
N TYR A 107 12.71 14.22 -2.01
CA TYR A 107 11.79 15.27 -1.57
C TYR A 107 11.78 15.44 -0.04
N PRO A 108 12.88 15.95 0.57
CA PRO A 108 13.12 15.95 2.04
C PRO A 108 12.19 16.86 2.85
N ARG A 109 11.22 17.53 2.21
CA ARG A 109 10.23 18.39 2.86
C ARG A 109 8.80 18.10 2.41
N LEU A 110 8.60 17.10 1.56
CA LEU A 110 7.29 16.75 1.03
C LEU A 110 6.45 16.06 2.11
N PHE A 111 7.01 15.03 2.73
CA PHE A 111 6.27 14.20 3.68
C PHE A 111 6.18 14.86 5.04
N MET A 112 4.95 15.06 5.51
CA MET A 112 4.65 15.40 6.90
C MET A 112 4.51 14.14 7.74
N GLU A 113 3.94 13.09 7.13
CA GLU A 113 3.58 11.86 7.79
C GLU A 113 3.68 10.70 6.80
N LEU A 114 4.21 9.58 7.27
CA LEU A 114 4.24 8.34 6.53
C LEU A 114 3.85 7.19 7.44
N ASP A 115 2.77 6.48 7.10
CA ASP A 115 2.33 5.32 7.85
C ASP A 115 2.49 4.02 7.04
N PHE A 116 2.94 2.98 7.73
CA PHE A 116 3.23 1.68 7.14
C PHE A 116 2.78 0.56 8.05
N GLU A 117 2.13 -0.43 7.43
CA GLU A 117 1.61 -1.59 8.15
C GLU A 117 1.81 -2.89 7.36
N LEU A 118 1.69 -4.01 8.07
CA LEU A 118 1.49 -5.31 7.46
C LEU A 118 0.02 -5.46 7.10
N LEU A 119 -0.27 -6.19 6.02
CA LEU A 119 -1.64 -6.45 5.61
C LEU A 119 -2.36 -7.28 6.68
N CYS A 120 -3.41 -6.70 7.25
CA CYS A 120 -4.38 -7.42 8.07
C CYS A 120 -5.60 -7.78 7.20
N PRO A 121 -5.89 -9.07 6.94
CA PRO A 121 -7.03 -9.48 6.14
C PRO A 121 -8.33 -9.40 6.95
N ILE A 122 -8.90 -8.21 7.07
CA ILE A 122 -10.18 -8.02 7.78
C ILE A 122 -11.35 -8.68 7.02
N PRO A 123 -12.39 -9.16 7.72
CA PRO A 123 -13.61 -9.68 7.09
C PRO A 123 -14.21 -8.74 6.06
N GLY A 124 -14.62 -9.30 4.91
CA GLY A 124 -15.15 -8.54 3.77
C GLY A 124 -14.07 -8.00 2.82
N SER A 125 -12.79 -8.05 3.20
CA SER A 125 -11.69 -7.72 2.29
C SER A 125 -11.37 -8.88 1.32
N LEU A 126 -10.86 -8.53 0.14
CA LEU A 126 -10.34 -9.50 -0.82
C LEU A 126 -9.22 -10.38 -0.22
N ALA A 127 -8.40 -9.81 0.67
CA ALA A 127 -7.33 -10.53 1.34
C ALA A 127 -7.85 -11.60 2.30
N PHE A 128 -8.96 -11.34 2.99
CA PHE A 128 -9.64 -12.34 3.82
C PHE A 128 -10.28 -13.44 2.98
N ASP A 129 -10.79 -13.09 1.80
CA ASP A 129 -11.32 -14.09 0.88
C ASP A 129 -10.25 -15.05 0.37
N TYR A 130 -8.98 -14.63 0.25
CA TYR A 130 -7.88 -15.56 -0.05
C TYR A 130 -7.73 -16.64 1.01
N LEU A 131 -7.85 -16.29 2.30
CA LEU A 131 -7.82 -17.25 3.40
C LEU A 131 -9.03 -18.20 3.38
N ARG A 132 -10.21 -17.67 3.02
CA ARG A 132 -11.45 -18.47 2.98
C ARG A 132 -11.62 -19.28 1.71
N ARG A 133 -10.90 -18.96 0.64
CA ARG A 133 -11.06 -19.57 -0.68
C ARG A 133 -9.68 -19.81 -1.31
N PRO A 134 -8.96 -20.88 -0.94
CA PRO A 134 -7.60 -21.16 -1.41
C PRO A 134 -7.45 -21.12 -2.94
N GLY A 135 -8.41 -21.68 -3.67
CA GLY A 135 -8.41 -21.64 -5.14
C GLY A 135 -8.46 -20.22 -5.74
N MET A 136 -9.05 -19.25 -5.02
CA MET A 136 -9.06 -17.85 -5.44
C MET A 136 -7.70 -17.18 -5.21
N ALA A 137 -7.04 -17.48 -4.08
CA ALA A 137 -5.69 -17.01 -3.81
C ALA A 137 -4.73 -17.52 -4.89
N ARG A 138 -4.76 -18.83 -5.17
CA ARG A 138 -3.94 -19.45 -6.22
C ARG A 138 -4.18 -18.81 -7.58
N ALA A 139 -5.44 -18.72 -8.03
CA ALA A 139 -5.76 -18.11 -9.32
C ALA A 139 -5.28 -16.66 -9.44
N ARG A 140 -5.33 -15.89 -8.34
CA ARG A 140 -4.79 -14.53 -8.33
C ARG A 140 -3.27 -14.50 -8.43
N ALA A 141 -2.59 -15.34 -7.66
CA ALA A 141 -1.14 -15.42 -7.66
C ALA A 141 -0.62 -15.84 -9.05
N ASP A 142 -1.21 -16.89 -9.64
CA ASP A 142 -0.91 -17.37 -10.99
C ASP A 142 -1.07 -16.26 -12.05
N ALA A 143 -2.17 -15.50 -11.98
CA ALA A 143 -2.43 -14.41 -12.91
C ALA A 143 -1.39 -13.27 -12.85
N LEU A 144 -0.66 -13.17 -11.74
CA LEU A 144 0.41 -12.20 -11.52
C LEU A 144 1.81 -12.81 -11.65
N GLY A 145 1.92 -14.12 -11.89
CA GLY A 145 3.20 -14.83 -11.88
C GLY A 145 3.84 -14.91 -10.49
N LEU A 146 3.01 -15.00 -9.44
CA LEU A 146 3.41 -15.07 -8.04
C LEU A 146 2.99 -16.41 -7.42
N ASN A 147 3.52 -16.72 -6.24
CA ASN A 147 3.24 -17.97 -5.53
C ASN A 147 2.39 -17.76 -4.27
N VAL A 148 1.71 -18.82 -3.85
CA VAL A 148 1.06 -18.97 -2.54
C VAL A 148 1.38 -20.34 -1.96
N ASP A 149 1.25 -20.53 -0.64
CA ASP A 149 1.36 -21.86 -0.02
C ASP A 149 -0.02 -22.52 0.02
N ASP A 150 -0.28 -23.38 -0.95
CA ASP A 150 -1.53 -24.11 -1.06
C ASP A 150 -1.85 -24.97 0.16
N ARG A 151 -0.84 -25.60 0.75
CA ARG A 151 -1.07 -26.49 1.90
C ARG A 151 -1.49 -25.65 3.10
N SER A 152 -0.75 -24.58 3.38
CA SER A 152 -1.08 -23.66 4.47
C SER A 152 -2.46 -23.03 4.25
N LEU A 153 -2.81 -22.65 3.00
CA LEU A 153 -4.14 -22.09 2.70
C LEU A 153 -5.29 -23.06 2.95
N GLU A 154 -5.14 -24.36 2.66
CA GLU A 154 -6.19 -25.36 2.96
C GLU A 154 -6.39 -25.57 4.47
N GLU A 155 -5.29 -25.54 5.24
CA GLU A 155 -5.33 -25.60 6.71
C GLU A 155 -6.04 -24.34 7.28
N LEU A 156 -5.71 -23.16 6.75
CA LEU A 156 -6.31 -21.88 7.15
C LEU A 156 -7.78 -21.74 6.73
N HIS A 157 -8.16 -22.26 5.55
CA HIS A 157 -9.55 -22.31 5.11
C HIS A 157 -10.42 -23.03 6.15
N SER A 158 -9.93 -24.18 6.64
CA SER A 158 -10.62 -24.95 7.68
C SER A 158 -10.71 -24.17 9.00
N LYS A 159 -9.65 -23.45 9.37
CA LYS A 159 -9.58 -22.63 10.60
C LYS A 159 -10.60 -21.49 10.64
N TYR A 160 -10.82 -20.80 9.52
CA TYR A 160 -11.69 -19.63 9.44
C TYR A 160 -13.13 -19.95 9.02
N ARG A 161 -13.46 -21.24 8.84
CA ARG A 161 -14.81 -21.67 8.49
C ARG A 161 -15.75 -21.50 9.69
N GLY A 162 -16.62 -20.48 9.63
CA GLY A 162 -17.67 -20.26 10.63
C GLY A 162 -17.17 -19.68 11.96
N LYS A 163 -16.03 -18.97 11.95
CA LYS A 163 -15.59 -18.17 13.10
C LYS A 163 -16.19 -16.77 13.05
N ASP A 164 -16.74 -16.33 14.17
CA ASP A 164 -17.30 -14.99 14.35
C ASP A 164 -16.30 -14.02 15.01
N GLU A 165 -15.40 -14.53 15.85
CA GLU A 165 -14.33 -13.75 16.49
C GLU A 165 -12.98 -14.02 15.82
N LEU A 166 -12.28 -12.94 15.47
CA LEU A 166 -11.02 -12.98 14.75
C LEU A 166 -10.01 -12.05 15.41
N ASP A 167 -8.84 -12.58 15.73
CA ASP A 167 -7.72 -11.81 16.23
C ASP A 167 -6.94 -11.17 15.06
N PRO A 168 -6.77 -9.84 15.01
CA PRO A 168 -6.06 -9.17 13.92
C PRO A 168 -4.58 -9.58 13.76
N GLN A 169 -3.89 -9.91 14.86
CA GLN A 169 -2.49 -10.31 14.80
C GLN A 169 -2.37 -11.73 14.23
N GLU A 170 -3.27 -12.63 14.66
CA GLU A 170 -3.40 -13.97 14.11
C GLU A 170 -3.74 -13.92 12.61
N LEU A 171 -4.68 -13.07 12.20
CA LEU A 171 -5.04 -12.87 10.80
C LEU A 171 -3.85 -12.41 9.95
N THR A 172 -3.08 -11.44 10.45
CA THR A 172 -1.88 -10.94 9.76
C THR A 172 -0.84 -12.05 9.61
N ARG A 173 -0.59 -12.82 10.69
CA ARG A 173 0.35 -13.94 10.68
C ARG A 173 -0.08 -15.03 9.69
N ASP A 174 -1.35 -15.42 9.74
CA ASP A 174 -1.91 -16.45 8.89
C ASP A 174 -1.93 -16.03 7.42
N PHE A 175 -2.18 -14.75 7.14
CA PHE A 175 -2.01 -14.20 5.80
C PHE A 175 -0.60 -14.39 5.27
N ILE A 176 0.42 -14.07 6.08
CA ILE A 176 1.81 -14.25 5.65
C ILE A 176 2.11 -15.73 5.41
N LEU A 177 1.65 -16.63 6.29
CA LEU A 177 1.86 -18.07 6.14
C LEU A 177 1.23 -18.65 4.87
N GLY A 178 -0.02 -18.28 4.56
CA GLY A 178 -0.73 -18.84 3.40
C GLY A 178 -0.45 -18.10 2.09
N CYS A 179 -0.40 -16.77 2.14
CA CYS A 179 -0.38 -15.93 0.95
C CYS A 179 1.01 -15.40 0.58
N CYS A 180 2.02 -15.53 1.44
CA CYS A 180 3.35 -14.94 1.23
C CYS A 180 4.46 -15.98 1.40
N PRO A 181 4.48 -17.06 0.60
CA PRO A 181 5.31 -18.25 0.86
C PRO A 181 6.81 -18.00 0.85
N ASP A 182 7.25 -16.94 0.17
CA ASP A 182 8.67 -16.63 -0.02
C ASP A 182 9.25 -15.75 1.10
N ILE A 183 8.43 -15.33 2.07
CA ILE A 183 8.86 -14.53 3.22
C ILE A 183 8.37 -15.13 4.53
N THR A 184 9.04 -14.80 5.64
CA THR A 184 8.56 -15.12 6.98
C THR A 184 7.90 -13.91 7.64
N VAL A 185 7.17 -14.16 8.73
CA VAL A 185 6.56 -13.11 9.56
C VAL A 185 7.64 -12.20 10.15
N GLU A 186 8.75 -12.79 10.60
CA GLU A 186 9.91 -12.07 11.13
C GLU A 186 10.51 -11.15 10.06
N MET A 187 10.64 -11.64 8.82
CA MET A 187 11.14 -10.83 7.71
C MET A 187 10.20 -9.67 7.40
N ALA A 188 8.89 -9.90 7.38
CA ALA A 188 7.92 -8.82 7.18
C ALA A 188 8.05 -7.73 8.25
N HIS A 189 8.17 -8.12 9.53
CA HIS A 189 8.38 -7.20 10.64
C HIS A 189 9.74 -6.48 10.57
N GLU A 190 10.80 -7.16 10.15
CA GLU A 190 12.12 -6.55 9.95
C GLU A 190 12.04 -5.43 8.89
N TYR A 191 11.41 -5.69 7.75
CA TYR A 191 11.23 -4.67 6.72
C TYR A 191 10.36 -3.51 7.21
N LEU A 192 9.27 -3.80 7.92
CA LEU A 192 8.45 -2.75 8.53
C LEU A 192 9.27 -1.87 9.48
N HIS A 193 10.12 -2.49 10.30
CA HIS A 193 11.00 -1.77 11.21
C HIS A 193 12.02 -0.91 10.45
N ARG A 194 12.66 -1.44 9.41
CA ARG A 194 13.59 -0.68 8.54
C ARG A 194 12.92 0.55 7.92
N ILE A 195 11.66 0.40 7.50
CA ILE A 195 10.87 1.48 6.93
C ILE A 195 10.56 2.55 7.97
N ARG A 196 10.07 2.16 9.15
CA ARG A 196 9.81 3.08 10.26
C ARG A 196 11.08 3.82 10.70
N GLN A 197 12.22 3.12 10.76
CA GLN A 197 13.49 3.75 11.09
C GLN A 197 13.89 4.82 10.07
N LEU A 198 13.69 4.57 8.76
CA LEU A 198 13.92 5.58 7.73
C LEU A 198 13.04 6.83 7.96
N VAL A 199 11.76 6.67 8.27
CA VAL A 199 10.84 7.79 8.54
C VAL A 199 11.35 8.64 9.70
N ILE A 200 11.80 7.98 10.78
CA ILE A 200 12.37 8.63 11.97
C ILE A 200 13.68 9.35 11.63
N ASP A 201 14.61 8.68 10.94
CA ASP A 201 15.92 9.23 10.59
C ASP A 201 15.80 10.48 9.69
N GLU A 202 14.76 10.55 8.85
CA GLU A 202 14.49 11.67 7.96
C GLU A 202 13.58 12.74 8.62
N GLY A 203 13.23 12.57 9.90
CA GLY A 203 12.50 13.55 10.71
C GLY A 203 11.02 13.71 10.34
N ILE A 204 10.41 12.68 9.77
CA ILE A 204 9.00 12.66 9.34
C ILE A 204 8.14 12.11 10.49
N ALA A 205 6.91 12.62 10.67
CA ALA A 205 6.02 12.09 11.69
C ALA A 205 5.54 10.68 11.35
N TYR A 206 5.33 9.86 12.38
CA TYR A 206 4.78 8.51 12.28
C TYR A 206 3.54 8.44 13.18
N ASP A 207 2.37 8.20 12.61
CA ASP A 207 1.12 8.01 13.37
C ASP A 207 0.90 6.52 13.67
N CYS A 208 0.67 6.18 14.94
CA CYS A 208 0.36 4.81 15.39
C CYS A 208 -1.14 4.61 15.64
N SER A 209 -2.01 5.58 15.32
CA SER A 209 -3.36 5.67 15.89
C SER A 209 -4.56 5.49 14.93
N ASN A 210 -4.36 5.24 13.64
CA ASN A 210 -5.46 5.20 12.65
C ASN A 210 -5.68 3.82 11.97
N ILE A 211 -6.07 2.79 12.73
CA ILE A 211 -6.36 1.44 12.21
C ILE A 211 -7.86 1.11 12.32
N GLY A 212 -8.72 1.83 11.57
CA GLY A 212 -10.16 1.53 11.65
C GLY A 212 -11.06 1.94 10.48
N GLU A 213 -10.71 2.92 9.64
CA GLU A 213 -11.75 3.53 8.77
C GLU A 213 -11.49 3.56 7.26
N GLN A 214 -10.37 3.04 6.73
CA GLN A 214 -10.07 3.20 5.28
C GLN A 214 -10.19 1.95 4.40
N VAL A 215 -10.93 0.93 4.83
CA VAL A 215 -11.31 -0.20 3.95
C VAL A 215 -12.84 -0.29 3.83
N ALA A 216 -13.46 0.79 3.37
CA ALA A 216 -14.83 0.79 2.86
C ALA A 216 -14.87 1.69 1.62
N GLY A 217 -14.74 1.07 0.44
CA GLY A 217 -14.79 1.72 -0.87
C GLY A 217 -14.49 0.75 -1.99
#